data_AF-G2ZVY9-F1
#
_entry.id   AF-G2ZVY9-F1
#
_cell.length_a   1.000
_cell.length_b   1.000
_cell.length_c   1.000
_cell.angle_alpha   90.00
_cell.angle_beta   90.00
_cell.angle_gamma   90.00
#
_symmetry.space_group_name_H-M   'P 1'
#
loop_
_entity.id
_entity.type
_entity.pdbx_description
1 polymer ?
#
loop_
_entity_poly.entity_id
_entity_poly.type
_entity_poly.pdbx_seq_one_letter_code
_entity_poly.pdbx_strand_id
1 'polypeptide(L)'
;MTFDIQAAVAAAAEKSADMNVAQKGGGGEYVPPAEGFTRLRFVAYVELGKTETEYQGQKKVVDEVQLVFELSGPRHEPKVLESGEKIPHRMTITVTKSLNEKAQFYKLFKMMNYDNSAKIMAQLLGKDFTGKVYHKKFKRKDGTEGIAAQLKNPDTGVFDIRPPFVEDSETGEPKRVNVAPAITPLKLFLWDMPSKDMWASIFIDGQYEERKNDKGEVIAPARSKNRWQERIKAALNFKGSPIANLLEGAVEVGTDNPKEVAAKAKGKSAAAATAQGESSANAGAAPAASATASAAPAEDAEPPFDVDGDDPLAQV
;
A
#
# COMPACT_ATOMS: atom_id res chain seq x y z
N MET A 1 4.33 -34.83 -48.53
CA MET A 1 3.35 -34.74 -47.44
C MET A 1 2.92 -33.30 -47.35
N THR A 2 1.68 -33.02 -47.73
CA THR A 2 1.15 -31.65 -47.76
C THR A 2 0.73 -31.27 -46.33
N PHE A 3 1.22 -30.14 -45.84
CA PHE A 3 0.87 -29.63 -44.52
C PHE A 3 -0.63 -29.35 -44.45
N ASP A 4 -1.32 -29.98 -43.50
CA ASP A 4 -2.76 -29.80 -43.30
C ASP A 4 -3.00 -28.54 -42.47
N ILE A 5 -3.23 -27.45 -43.20
CA ILE A 5 -3.50 -26.13 -42.64
C ILE A 5 -4.79 -26.18 -41.79
N GLN A 6 -5.78 -26.98 -42.14
CA GLN A 6 -7.06 -27.02 -41.41
C GLN A 6 -6.91 -27.73 -40.06
N ALA A 7 -6.15 -28.82 -40.02
CA ALA A 7 -5.82 -29.48 -38.75
C ALA A 7 -5.00 -28.56 -37.82
N ALA A 8 -4.06 -27.77 -38.38
CA ALA A 8 -3.28 -26.81 -37.61
C ALA A 8 -4.13 -25.66 -37.07
N VAL A 9 -5.08 -25.14 -37.86
CA VAL A 9 -6.01 -24.08 -37.44
C VAL A 9 -6.98 -24.58 -36.37
N ALA A 10 -7.50 -25.81 -36.48
CA ALA A 10 -8.36 -26.39 -35.46
C ALA A 10 -7.63 -26.57 -34.11
N ALA A 11 -6.40 -27.09 -34.15
CA ALA A 11 -5.57 -27.22 -32.95
C ALA A 11 -5.18 -25.86 -32.33
N ALA A 12 -5.02 -24.82 -33.16
CA ALA A 12 -4.81 -23.45 -32.68
C ALA A 12 -6.07 -22.85 -32.08
N ALA A 13 -7.25 -23.09 -32.66
CA ALA A 13 -8.53 -22.59 -32.17
C ALA A 13 -8.91 -23.15 -30.79
N GLU A 14 -8.61 -24.42 -30.50
CA GLU A 14 -8.81 -25.00 -29.15
C GLU A 14 -7.95 -24.34 -28.05
N LYS A 15 -6.81 -23.74 -28.44
CA LYS A 15 -5.84 -23.16 -27.50
C LYS A 15 -5.84 -21.64 -27.48
N SER A 16 -6.41 -21.02 -28.51
CA SER A 16 -6.47 -19.56 -28.64
C SER A 16 -7.68 -19.02 -27.90
N ALA A 17 -7.60 -17.76 -27.47
CA ALA A 17 -8.76 -17.07 -26.94
C ALA A 17 -9.87 -16.98 -28.02
N ASP A 18 -11.13 -17.10 -27.60
CA ASP A 18 -12.28 -17.02 -28.51
C ASP A 18 -12.38 -15.61 -29.12
N MET A 19 -12.11 -15.52 -30.42
CA MET A 19 -12.12 -14.25 -31.16
C MET A 19 -13.54 -13.72 -31.42
N ASN A 20 -14.60 -14.47 -31.12
CA ASN A 20 -15.98 -13.97 -31.15
C ASN A 20 -16.38 -13.24 -29.86
N VAL A 21 -15.59 -13.40 -28.80
CA VAL A 21 -15.78 -12.68 -27.54
C VAL A 21 -14.94 -11.41 -27.62
N ALA A 22 -15.61 -10.26 -27.72
CA ALA A 22 -14.94 -8.98 -27.65
C ALA A 22 -14.21 -8.85 -26.31
N GLN A 23 -12.88 -8.95 -26.34
CA GLN A 23 -12.05 -8.53 -25.22
C GLN A 23 -12.23 -7.01 -25.11
N LYS A 24 -12.95 -6.54 -24.09
CA LYS A 24 -13.09 -5.11 -23.82
C LYS A 24 -11.70 -4.52 -23.61
N GLY A 25 -11.15 -3.90 -24.64
CA GLY A 25 -9.93 -3.11 -24.54
C GLY A 25 -10.16 -1.93 -23.59
N GLY A 26 -9.19 -1.69 -22.70
CA GLY A 26 -9.03 -0.41 -22.01
C GLY A 26 -10.08 -0.05 -20.95
N GLY A 27 -10.54 -0.99 -20.14
CA GLY A 27 -11.49 -0.67 -19.06
C GLY A 27 -11.89 -1.88 -18.21
N GLY A 28 -10.91 -2.59 -17.65
CA GLY A 28 -11.18 -3.77 -16.83
C GLY A 28 -12.06 -3.41 -15.63
N GLU A 29 -13.17 -4.14 -15.47
CA GLU A 29 -13.86 -4.27 -14.19
C GLU A 29 -12.81 -4.69 -13.16
N TYR A 30 -12.67 -3.92 -12.07
CA TYR A 30 -11.68 -4.24 -11.04
C TYR A 30 -11.94 -5.65 -10.52
N VAL A 31 -11.05 -6.59 -10.87
CA VAL A 31 -11.07 -7.94 -10.33
C VAL A 31 -10.20 -7.94 -9.07
N PRO A 32 -10.80 -7.99 -7.87
CA PRO A 32 -10.03 -8.05 -6.65
C PRO A 32 -9.17 -9.32 -6.63
N PRO A 33 -7.97 -9.29 -6.03
CA PRO A 33 -7.23 -10.51 -5.73
C PRO A 33 -8.13 -11.57 -5.08
N ALA A 34 -8.01 -12.81 -5.56
CA ALA A 34 -8.85 -13.91 -5.09
C ALA A 34 -8.77 -14.11 -3.58
N GLU A 35 -9.91 -14.43 -2.94
CA GLU A 35 -9.94 -14.64 -1.49
C GLU A 35 -9.17 -15.92 -1.09
N GLY A 36 -8.61 -15.89 0.12
CA GLY A 36 -8.02 -17.05 0.79
C GLY A 36 -6.51 -16.97 0.95
N PHE A 37 -5.90 -18.14 1.17
CA PHE A 37 -4.48 -18.25 1.46
C PHE A 37 -3.64 -17.67 0.31
N THR A 38 -2.63 -16.88 0.67
CA THR A 38 -1.75 -16.21 -0.28
C THR A 38 -0.30 -16.20 0.21
N ARG A 39 0.63 -16.13 -0.74
CA ARG A 39 2.07 -15.98 -0.48
C ARG A 39 2.42 -14.51 -0.73
N LEU A 40 3.14 -13.91 0.20
CA LEU A 40 3.38 -12.47 0.23
C LEU A 40 4.86 -12.17 0.21
N ARG A 41 5.27 -11.24 -0.66
CA ARG A 41 6.61 -10.65 -0.66
C ARG A 41 6.49 -9.18 -0.32
N PHE A 42 7.19 -8.71 0.72
CA PHE A 42 7.15 -7.30 1.10
C PHE A 42 8.01 -6.47 0.14
N VAL A 43 7.39 -5.66 -0.74
CA VAL A 43 8.08 -5.02 -1.87
C VAL A 43 8.18 -3.50 -1.77
N ALA A 44 7.36 -2.83 -0.96
CA ALA A 44 7.52 -1.40 -0.73
C ALA A 44 7.26 -0.97 0.71
N TYR A 45 8.12 -0.09 1.24
CA TYR A 45 7.91 0.63 2.49
C TYR A 45 8.06 2.13 2.25
N VAL A 46 6.99 2.89 2.44
CA VAL A 46 6.97 4.33 2.13
C VAL A 46 6.40 5.09 3.32
N GLU A 47 7.20 6.00 3.89
CA GLU A 47 6.75 6.93 4.92
C GLU A 47 6.16 8.19 4.29
N LEU A 48 4.87 8.45 4.50
CA LEU A 48 4.12 9.49 3.79
C LEU A 48 4.13 10.85 4.49
N GLY A 49 4.61 10.91 5.73
CA GLY A 49 4.59 12.12 6.55
C GLY A 49 3.28 12.28 7.32
N LYS A 50 2.99 13.51 7.75
CA LYS A 50 1.81 13.85 8.56
C LYS A 50 0.58 14.12 7.69
N THR A 51 -0.51 13.41 7.98
CA THR A 51 -1.81 13.57 7.32
C THR A 51 -2.90 13.86 8.36
N GLU A 52 -3.94 14.60 7.97
CA GLU A 52 -5.17 14.69 8.77
C GLU A 52 -5.98 13.41 8.57
N THR A 53 -6.40 12.81 9.68
CA THR A 53 -7.35 11.70 9.72
C THR A 53 -8.47 12.06 10.66
N GLU A 54 -9.66 11.50 10.45
CA GLU A 54 -10.78 11.72 11.35
C GLU A 54 -11.01 10.48 12.22
N TYR A 55 -11.15 10.67 13.53
CA TYR A 55 -11.54 9.62 14.46
C TYR A 55 -12.62 10.16 15.39
N GLN A 56 -13.81 9.54 15.36
CA GLN A 56 -14.97 9.96 16.16
C GLN A 56 -15.34 11.44 15.97
N GLY A 57 -15.33 11.94 14.73
CA GLY A 57 -15.62 13.36 14.44
C GLY A 57 -14.48 14.32 14.75
N GLN A 58 -13.37 13.84 15.33
CA GLN A 58 -12.22 14.66 15.67
C GLN A 58 -11.11 14.49 14.65
N LYS A 59 -10.67 15.62 14.08
CA LYS A 59 -9.48 15.66 13.25
C LYS A 59 -8.24 15.37 14.10
N LYS A 60 -7.44 14.43 13.63
CA LYS A 60 -6.18 14.02 14.25
C LYS A 60 -5.10 13.99 13.20
N VAL A 61 -4.01 14.69 13.49
CA VAL A 61 -2.79 14.62 12.68
C VAL A 61 -2.01 13.36 13.06
N VAL A 62 -1.69 12.53 12.07
CA VAL A 62 -0.97 11.26 12.28
C VAL A 62 0.15 11.12 11.26
N ASP A 63 1.24 10.46 11.66
CA ASP A 63 2.25 10.01 10.71
C ASP A 63 1.74 8.74 10.02
N GLU A 64 1.76 8.71 8.69
CA GLU A 64 1.23 7.60 7.90
C GLU A 64 2.33 6.88 7.13
N VAL A 65 2.16 5.56 6.97
CA VAL A 65 3.04 4.71 6.16
C VAL A 65 2.21 3.81 5.25
N GLN A 66 2.78 3.50 4.08
CA GLN A 66 2.27 2.48 3.19
C GLN A 66 3.25 1.31 3.08
N LEU A 67 2.67 0.11 3.15
CA LEU A 67 3.35 -1.17 2.96
C LEU A 67 2.72 -1.85 1.75
N VAL A 68 3.53 -2.29 0.77
CA VAL A 68 3.02 -3.04 -0.38
C VAL A 68 3.52 -4.47 -0.35
N PHE A 69 2.60 -5.40 -0.51
CA PHE A 69 2.88 -6.81 -0.64
C PHE A 69 2.55 -7.28 -2.05
N GLU A 70 3.51 -7.96 -2.67
CA GLU A 70 3.30 -8.70 -3.89
C GLU A 70 2.75 -10.09 -3.56
N LEU A 71 1.67 -10.48 -4.23
CA LEU A 71 1.00 -11.76 -4.03
C LEU A 71 1.50 -12.77 -5.04
N SER A 72 1.64 -14.02 -4.60
CA SER A 72 2.01 -15.15 -5.45
C SER A 72 1.29 -16.44 -5.04
N GLY A 73 1.42 -17.46 -5.88
CA GLY A 73 0.79 -18.77 -5.69
C GLY A 73 -0.36 -19.03 -6.68
N PRO A 74 -1.00 -20.21 -6.60
CA PRO A 74 -1.95 -20.66 -7.63
C PRO A 74 -3.17 -19.76 -7.86
N ARG A 75 -3.53 -18.93 -6.87
CA ARG A 75 -4.66 -17.99 -6.95
C ARG A 75 -4.25 -16.57 -7.37
N HIS A 76 -2.95 -16.33 -7.52
CA HIS A 76 -2.36 -15.02 -7.71
C HIS A 76 -1.20 -15.10 -8.71
N GLU A 77 -1.44 -15.78 -9.84
CA GLU A 77 -0.45 -15.79 -10.92
C GLU A 77 -0.34 -14.39 -11.53
N PRO A 78 0.89 -13.91 -11.84
CA PRO A 78 1.06 -12.63 -12.50
C PRO A 78 0.32 -12.58 -13.83
N LYS A 79 -0.33 -11.44 -14.11
CA LYS A 79 -0.89 -11.15 -15.43
C LYS A 79 0.26 -11.03 -16.43
N VAL A 80 0.15 -11.68 -17.58
CA VAL A 80 1.13 -11.56 -18.66
C VAL A 80 0.56 -10.61 -19.69
N LEU A 81 1.25 -9.49 -19.92
CA LEU A 81 0.90 -8.55 -20.98
C LEU A 81 1.26 -9.11 -22.36
N GLU A 82 0.70 -8.54 -23.42
CA GLU A 82 1.05 -8.87 -24.81
C GLU A 82 2.54 -8.67 -25.11
N SER A 83 3.20 -7.75 -24.39
CA SER A 83 4.65 -7.52 -24.44
C SER A 83 5.49 -8.63 -23.81
N GLY A 84 4.87 -9.62 -23.14
CA GLY A 84 5.53 -10.65 -22.35
C GLY A 84 5.90 -10.19 -20.92
N GLU A 85 5.64 -8.94 -20.57
CA GLU A 85 5.88 -8.41 -19.23
C GLU A 85 4.88 -9.01 -18.22
N LYS A 86 5.39 -9.37 -17.03
CA LYS A 86 4.59 -9.94 -15.94
C LYS A 86 4.22 -8.87 -14.93
N ILE A 87 2.92 -8.68 -14.72
CA ILE A 87 2.38 -7.78 -13.70
C ILE A 87 1.82 -8.62 -12.55
N PRO A 88 2.48 -8.64 -11.38
CA PRO A 88 1.98 -9.39 -10.24
C PRO A 88 0.78 -8.69 -9.60
N HIS A 89 -0.02 -9.47 -8.88
CA HIS A 89 -1.01 -8.91 -7.96
C HIS A 89 -0.32 -8.23 -6.78
N ARG A 90 -0.78 -7.04 -6.40
CA ARG A 90 -0.25 -6.29 -5.26
C ARG A 90 -1.38 -5.86 -4.33
N MET A 91 -1.04 -5.73 -3.06
CA MET A 91 -1.93 -5.21 -2.03
C MET A 91 -1.20 -4.18 -1.19
N THR A 92 -1.81 -3.00 -1.06
CA THR A 92 -1.31 -1.90 -0.23
C THR A 92 -2.00 -1.91 1.13
N ILE A 93 -1.21 -1.79 2.19
CA ILE A 93 -1.66 -1.54 3.54
C ILE A 93 -1.24 -0.12 3.92
N THR A 94 -2.24 0.72 4.18
CA THR A 94 -2.05 2.07 4.72
C THR A 94 -2.34 2.03 6.21
N VAL A 95 -1.38 2.46 7.06
CA VAL A 95 -1.55 2.50 8.52
C VAL A 95 -0.88 3.72 9.13
N THR A 96 -1.42 4.17 10.27
CA THR A 96 -0.72 5.13 11.13
C THR A 96 0.55 4.52 11.71
N LYS A 97 1.69 5.19 11.49
CA LYS A 97 2.99 4.87 12.08
C LYS A 97 2.97 5.25 13.56
N SER A 98 2.65 4.28 14.41
CA SER A 98 2.66 4.45 15.86
C SER A 98 3.31 3.25 16.53
N LEU A 99 4.17 3.51 17.52
CA LEU A 99 4.85 2.51 18.34
C LEU A 99 4.04 2.10 19.58
N ASN A 100 2.82 2.63 19.73
CA ASN A 100 1.93 2.21 20.80
C ASN A 100 1.58 0.72 20.62
N GLU A 101 1.62 -0.06 21.69
CA GLU A 101 1.35 -1.52 21.66
C GLU A 101 0.00 -1.89 21.04
N LYS A 102 -0.99 -1.00 21.14
CA LYS A 102 -2.34 -1.21 20.58
C LYS A 102 -2.40 -0.88 19.09
N ALA A 103 -1.45 -0.09 18.58
CA ALA A 103 -1.43 0.37 17.20
C ALA A 103 -1.22 -0.79 16.22
N GLN A 104 -1.90 -0.71 15.08
CA GLN A 104 -1.81 -1.75 14.06
C GLN A 104 -0.40 -1.85 13.47
N PHE A 105 0.30 -0.72 13.28
CA PHE A 105 1.67 -0.71 12.78
C PHE A 105 2.63 -1.49 13.70
N TYR A 106 2.56 -1.26 15.02
CA TYR A 106 3.40 -1.98 15.98
C TYR A 106 3.11 -3.50 15.98
N LYS A 107 1.83 -3.88 16.00
CA LYS A 107 1.42 -5.29 15.93
C LYS A 107 1.88 -5.95 14.64
N LEU A 108 1.71 -5.28 13.50
CA LEU A 108 2.17 -5.77 12.20
C LEU A 108 3.68 -5.97 12.17
N PHE A 109 4.46 -5.01 12.69
CA PHE A 109 5.90 -5.16 12.81
C PHE A 109 6.28 -6.38 13.65
N LYS A 110 5.64 -6.60 14.80
CA LYS A 110 5.92 -7.77 15.64
C LYS A 110 5.56 -9.10 14.97
N MET A 111 4.47 -9.15 14.19
CA MET A 111 4.10 -10.35 13.42
C MET A 111 5.10 -10.65 12.30
N MET A 112 5.55 -9.63 11.57
CA MET A 112 6.51 -9.80 10.48
C MET A 112 7.94 -10.02 10.99
N ASN A 113 8.31 -9.44 12.12
CA ASN A 113 9.62 -9.60 12.76
C ASN A 113 9.64 -10.83 13.68
N TYR A 114 9.15 -11.97 13.18
CA TYR A 114 9.01 -13.21 13.96
C TYR A 114 10.34 -13.78 14.44
N ASP A 115 11.44 -13.48 13.73
CA ASP A 115 12.81 -13.84 14.09
C ASP A 115 13.48 -12.81 15.03
N ASN A 116 12.78 -11.71 15.34
CA ASN A 116 13.28 -10.56 16.10
C ASN A 116 14.62 -9.97 15.58
N SER A 117 14.94 -10.16 14.30
CA SER A 117 16.19 -9.68 13.68
C SER A 117 16.15 -8.20 13.29
N ALA A 118 14.95 -7.64 13.06
CA ALA A 118 14.79 -6.26 12.64
C ALA A 118 14.53 -5.32 13.82
N LYS A 119 15.00 -4.08 13.68
CA LYS A 119 14.71 -2.93 14.55
C LYS A 119 13.66 -2.00 13.95
N ILE A 120 13.59 -1.93 12.62
CA ILE A 120 12.63 -1.08 11.88
C ILE A 120 11.96 -1.87 10.75
N MET A 121 10.75 -1.48 10.36
CA MET A 121 9.97 -2.14 9.30
C MET A 121 10.74 -2.25 7.98
N ALA A 122 11.51 -1.21 7.62
CA ALA A 122 12.30 -1.19 6.39
C ALA A 122 13.32 -2.34 6.27
N GLN A 123 13.81 -2.90 7.39
CA GLN A 123 14.74 -4.05 7.36
C GLN A 123 14.06 -5.37 6.99
N LEU A 124 12.72 -5.40 6.96
CA LEU A 124 11.94 -6.56 6.53
C LEU A 124 11.65 -6.52 5.02
N LEU A 125 12.01 -5.42 4.33
CA LEU A 125 11.78 -5.27 2.89
C LEU A 125 12.48 -6.40 2.12
N GLY A 126 11.75 -7.02 1.19
CA GLY A 126 12.19 -8.19 0.44
C GLY A 126 11.97 -9.54 1.14
N LYS A 127 11.63 -9.57 2.43
CA LYS A 127 11.32 -10.83 3.13
C LYS A 127 10.00 -11.46 2.64
N ASP A 128 9.94 -12.78 2.76
CA ASP A 128 8.81 -13.63 2.42
C ASP A 128 7.89 -13.88 3.62
N PHE A 129 6.59 -13.89 3.34
CA PHE A 129 5.52 -14.09 4.31
C PHE A 129 4.41 -14.93 3.67
N THR A 130 3.49 -15.39 4.51
CA THR A 130 2.20 -15.90 4.06
C THR A 130 1.09 -15.03 4.65
N GLY A 131 -0.12 -15.16 4.13
CA GLY A 131 -1.27 -14.46 4.68
C GLY A 131 -2.57 -14.96 4.11
N LYS A 132 -3.63 -14.20 4.37
CA LYS A 132 -4.95 -14.44 3.80
C LYS A 132 -5.52 -13.15 3.22
N VAL A 133 -5.98 -13.24 1.97
CA VAL A 133 -6.82 -12.21 1.35
C VAL A 133 -8.24 -12.42 1.84
N TYR A 134 -8.88 -11.34 2.27
CA TYR A 134 -10.29 -11.27 2.63
C TYR A 134 -11.05 -10.37 1.69
N HIS A 135 -12.30 -10.68 1.43
CA HIS A 135 -13.21 -9.84 0.66
C HIS A 135 -14.12 -9.06 1.60
N LYS A 136 -14.08 -7.74 1.52
CA LYS A 136 -14.99 -6.84 2.23
C LYS A 136 -16.02 -6.30 1.23
N LYS A 137 -17.29 -6.63 1.45
CA LYS A 137 -18.39 -6.05 0.69
C LYS A 137 -18.67 -4.62 1.12
N PHE A 138 -19.02 -3.77 0.18
CA PHE A 138 -19.46 -2.39 0.43
C PHE A 138 -20.54 -2.01 -0.57
N LYS A 139 -21.36 -1.01 -0.24
CA LYS A 139 -22.33 -0.44 -1.19
C LYS A 139 -21.69 0.73 -1.92
N ARG A 140 -21.80 0.73 -3.24
CA ARG A 140 -21.40 1.85 -4.09
C ARG A 140 -22.46 2.96 -4.05
N LYS A 141 -22.10 4.16 -4.50
CA LYS A 141 -23.01 5.33 -4.58
C LYS A 141 -24.21 5.09 -5.51
N ASP A 142 -24.09 4.17 -6.46
CA ASP A 142 -25.16 3.74 -7.37
C ASP A 142 -26.09 2.66 -6.76
N GLY A 143 -25.86 2.26 -5.51
CA GLY A 143 -26.62 1.23 -4.80
C GLY A 143 -26.17 -0.22 -5.09
N THR A 144 -25.22 -0.44 -6.00
CA THR A 144 -24.68 -1.77 -6.28
C THR A 144 -23.68 -2.23 -5.22
N GLU A 145 -23.53 -3.55 -5.05
CA GLU A 145 -22.50 -4.11 -4.17
C GLU A 145 -21.14 -4.15 -4.87
N GLY A 146 -20.10 -3.66 -4.20
CA GLY A 146 -18.71 -3.83 -4.59
C GLY A 146 -17.95 -4.73 -3.62
N ILE A 147 -16.83 -5.27 -4.09
CA ILE A 147 -15.93 -6.13 -3.31
C ILE A 147 -14.54 -5.51 -3.27
N ALA A 148 -14.03 -5.29 -2.05
CA ALA A 148 -12.66 -4.87 -1.78
C ALA A 148 -11.82 -6.05 -1.26
N ALA A 149 -10.61 -6.23 -1.79
CA ALA A 149 -9.64 -7.16 -1.19
C ALA A 149 -8.85 -6.46 -0.09
N GLN A 150 -8.69 -7.11 1.06
CA GLN A 150 -7.86 -6.63 2.17
C GLN A 150 -7.10 -7.78 2.83
N LEU A 151 -5.92 -7.49 3.39
CA LEU A 151 -5.17 -8.45 4.23
C LEU A 151 -5.59 -8.38 5.70
N LYS A 152 -6.54 -7.51 6.03
CA LYS A 152 -7.12 -7.36 7.37
C LYS A 152 -8.32 -8.28 7.48
N ASN A 153 -8.34 -9.14 8.48
CA ASN A 153 -9.51 -9.96 8.78
C ASN A 153 -10.67 -9.03 9.16
N PRO A 154 -11.84 -9.10 8.48
CA PRO A 154 -12.98 -8.24 8.74
C PRO A 154 -13.62 -8.49 10.12
N ASP A 155 -13.56 -9.72 10.63
CA ASP A 155 -14.20 -10.11 11.89
C ASP A 155 -13.37 -9.66 13.10
N THR A 156 -12.04 -9.78 13.02
CA THR A 156 -11.14 -9.47 14.14
C THR A 156 -10.47 -8.10 14.03
N GLY A 157 -10.44 -7.51 12.84
CA GLY A 157 -9.72 -6.28 12.56
C GLY A 157 -8.19 -6.41 12.67
N VAL A 158 -7.63 -7.61 12.58
CA VAL A 158 -6.19 -7.87 12.65
C VAL A 158 -5.65 -8.23 11.26
N PHE A 159 -4.44 -7.80 10.92
CA PHE A 159 -3.78 -8.21 9.67
C PHE A 159 -3.40 -9.68 9.73
N ASP A 160 -3.72 -10.42 8.67
CA ASP A 160 -3.35 -11.82 8.51
C ASP A 160 -2.08 -11.92 7.67
N ILE A 161 -0.95 -11.56 8.29
CA ILE A 161 0.40 -11.70 7.73
C ILE A 161 1.21 -12.52 8.73
N ARG A 162 1.77 -13.64 8.25
CA ARG A 162 2.39 -14.67 9.08
C ARG A 162 3.78 -15.04 8.55
N PRO A 163 4.63 -15.66 9.39
CA PRO A 163 5.85 -16.30 8.94
C PRO A 163 5.60 -17.24 7.75
N PRO A 164 6.60 -17.50 6.89
CA PRO A 164 6.42 -18.30 5.69
C PRO A 164 6.45 -19.81 6.00
N PHE A 165 5.70 -20.25 7.01
CA PHE A 165 5.59 -21.65 7.42
C PHE A 165 4.13 -22.08 7.45
N VAL A 166 3.86 -23.30 7.00
CA VAL A 166 2.57 -23.98 7.14
C VAL A 166 2.79 -25.30 7.86
N GLU A 167 1.78 -25.75 8.59
CA GLU A 167 1.81 -27.07 9.21
C GLU A 167 1.68 -28.13 8.12
N ASP A 168 2.57 -29.12 8.12
CA ASP A 168 2.49 -30.26 7.24
C ASP A 168 1.40 -31.22 7.73
N SER A 169 0.45 -31.55 6.86
CA SER A 169 -0.75 -32.31 7.24
C SER A 169 -0.48 -33.76 7.64
N GLU A 170 0.68 -34.32 7.29
CA GLU A 170 1.05 -35.70 7.62
C GLU A 170 1.88 -35.77 8.91
N THR A 171 2.75 -34.78 9.13
CA THR A 171 3.75 -34.81 10.21
C THR A 171 3.47 -33.83 11.35
N GLY A 172 2.66 -32.79 11.12
CA GLY A 172 2.47 -31.67 12.06
C GLY A 172 3.68 -30.73 12.16
N GLU A 173 4.75 -30.97 11.38
CA GLU A 173 5.96 -30.15 11.43
C GLU A 173 5.83 -28.87 10.59
N PRO A 174 6.50 -27.77 10.97
CA PRO A 174 6.47 -26.52 10.20
C PRO A 174 7.26 -26.66 8.90
N LYS A 175 6.55 -26.59 7.78
CA LYS A 175 7.12 -26.60 6.43
C LYS A 175 7.22 -25.19 5.87
N ARG A 176 8.41 -24.80 5.43
CA ARG A 176 8.61 -23.48 4.78
C ARG A 176 7.90 -23.43 3.43
N VAL A 177 7.09 -22.39 3.22
CA VAL A 177 6.40 -22.12 1.96
C VAL A 177 7.36 -21.45 0.98
N ASN A 178 7.49 -22.01 -0.23
CA ASN A 178 8.24 -21.36 -1.29
C ASN A 178 7.46 -20.17 -1.86
N VAL A 179 7.81 -18.96 -1.41
CA VAL A 179 7.27 -17.70 -1.91
C VAL A 179 8.09 -17.25 -3.11
N ALA A 180 7.41 -16.88 -4.21
CA ALA A 180 8.08 -16.42 -5.42
C ALA A 180 9.02 -15.22 -5.13
N PRO A 181 10.12 -15.07 -5.88
CA PRO A 181 10.90 -13.83 -5.83
C PRO A 181 10.04 -12.65 -6.29
N ALA A 182 10.37 -11.45 -5.82
CA ALA A 182 9.66 -10.24 -6.25
C ALA A 182 9.85 -10.00 -7.75
N ILE A 183 8.76 -9.76 -8.46
CA ILE A 183 8.81 -9.21 -9.83
C ILE A 183 8.91 -7.69 -9.76
N THR A 184 8.19 -7.08 -8.81
CA THR A 184 8.23 -5.64 -8.57
C THR A 184 9.59 -5.26 -7.96
N PRO A 185 10.32 -4.27 -8.52
CA PRO A 185 11.51 -3.72 -7.90
C PRO A 185 11.21 -3.21 -6.49
N LEU A 186 12.13 -3.43 -5.54
CA LEU A 186 11.93 -2.97 -4.16
C LEU A 186 11.90 -1.43 -4.10
N LYS A 187 10.93 -0.88 -3.37
CA LYS A 187 10.74 0.56 -3.23
C LYS A 187 10.83 0.98 -1.77
N LEU A 188 11.62 2.02 -1.49
CA LEU A 188 11.87 2.46 -0.13
C LEU A 188 11.89 3.98 -0.06
N PHE A 189 11.16 4.53 0.90
CA PHE A 189 11.30 5.93 1.28
C PHE A 189 11.20 6.09 2.79
N LEU A 190 12.23 6.71 3.38
CA LEU A 190 12.31 7.02 4.81
C LEU A 190 12.26 8.54 4.98
N TRP A 191 11.29 9.02 5.77
CA TRP A 191 11.00 10.44 5.89
C TRP A 191 12.17 11.23 6.51
N ASP A 192 12.74 10.68 7.58
CA ASP A 192 13.80 11.34 8.36
C ASP A 192 15.20 11.13 7.78
N MET A 193 15.35 10.18 6.85
CA MET A 193 16.63 9.85 6.19
C MET A 193 16.43 9.65 4.68
N PRO A 194 15.98 10.68 3.94
CA PRO A 194 15.75 10.56 2.51
C PRO A 194 17.07 10.58 1.74
N SER A 195 17.06 10.00 0.54
CA SER A 195 18.10 10.12 -0.47
C SER A 195 17.46 10.30 -1.85
N LYS A 196 18.25 10.74 -2.85
CA LYS A 196 17.75 10.90 -4.22
C LYS A 196 17.34 9.56 -4.81
N ASP A 197 18.11 8.51 -4.53
CA ASP A 197 17.79 7.15 -4.96
C ASP A 197 16.50 6.63 -4.33
N MET A 198 16.27 6.84 -3.03
CA MET A 198 15.00 6.50 -2.39
C MET A 198 13.83 7.24 -3.03
N TRP A 199 13.99 8.53 -3.29
CA TRP A 199 12.98 9.36 -3.94
C TRP A 199 12.68 8.90 -5.37
N ALA A 200 13.70 8.55 -6.14
CA ALA A 200 13.56 8.00 -7.48
C ALA A 200 12.91 6.60 -7.47
N SER A 201 13.20 5.77 -6.45
CA SER A 201 12.66 4.40 -6.35
C SER A 201 11.13 4.39 -6.25
N ILE A 202 10.53 5.40 -5.60
CA ILE A 202 9.08 5.54 -5.44
C ILE A 202 8.42 6.31 -6.59
N PHE A 203 9.19 6.80 -7.56
CA PHE A 203 8.62 7.38 -8.77
C PHE A 203 7.91 6.30 -9.59
N ILE A 204 6.73 6.64 -10.10
CA ILE A 204 5.94 5.76 -10.97
C ILE A 204 5.50 6.62 -12.15
N ASP A 205 6.03 6.28 -13.32
CA ASP A 205 5.75 7.02 -14.54
C ASP A 205 4.36 6.67 -15.12
N GLY A 206 3.81 7.62 -15.86
CA GLY A 206 2.54 7.50 -16.57
C GLY A 206 1.33 8.09 -15.84
N GLN A 207 0.19 8.01 -16.53
CA GLN A 207 -1.10 8.51 -16.06
C GLN A 207 -2.15 7.40 -16.22
N TYR A 208 -3.17 7.46 -15.37
CA TYR A 208 -4.43 6.78 -15.60
C TYR A 208 -5.25 7.66 -16.54
N GLU A 209 -5.77 7.07 -17.60
CA GLU A 209 -6.65 7.74 -18.54
C GLU A 209 -7.98 8.14 -17.88
N GLU A 210 -8.61 9.15 -18.44
CA GLU A 210 -9.95 9.57 -18.05
C GLU A 210 -10.96 8.45 -18.34
N ARG A 211 -11.69 8.01 -17.31
CA ARG A 211 -12.79 7.05 -17.48
C ARG A 211 -14.09 7.79 -17.63
N LYS A 212 -14.84 7.44 -18.67
CA LYS A 212 -16.20 7.92 -18.95
C LYS A 212 -17.21 6.78 -18.85
N ASN A 213 -18.44 7.10 -18.45
CA ASN A 213 -19.55 6.16 -18.57
C ASN A 213 -20.03 6.07 -20.04
N ASP A 214 -20.96 5.16 -20.31
CA ASP A 214 -21.57 4.97 -21.65
C ASP A 214 -22.28 6.23 -22.19
N LYS A 215 -22.51 7.23 -21.34
CA LYS A 215 -23.12 8.52 -21.68
C LYS A 215 -22.08 9.63 -21.95
N GLY A 216 -20.79 9.31 -21.89
CA GLY A 216 -19.70 10.27 -22.10
C GLY A 216 -19.40 11.17 -20.91
N GLU A 217 -20.01 10.95 -19.75
CA GLU A 217 -19.74 11.71 -18.52
C GLU A 217 -18.50 11.13 -17.83
N VAL A 218 -17.63 12.02 -17.32
CA VAL A 218 -16.40 11.62 -16.63
C VAL A 218 -16.74 11.00 -15.27
N ILE A 219 -16.48 9.70 -15.14
CA ILE A 219 -16.62 8.95 -13.88
C ILE A 219 -15.32 8.92 -13.07
N ALA A 220 -14.17 9.07 -13.73
CA ALA A 220 -12.89 9.28 -13.06
C ALA A 220 -11.98 10.15 -13.95
N PRO A 221 -11.49 11.31 -13.47
CA PRO A 221 -10.59 12.14 -14.26
C PRO A 221 -9.25 11.46 -14.48
N ALA A 222 -8.55 11.85 -15.55
CA ALA A 222 -7.17 11.45 -15.74
C ALA A 222 -6.33 11.86 -14.52
N ARG A 223 -5.50 10.95 -14.02
CA ARG A 223 -4.70 11.18 -12.81
C ARG A 223 -3.34 10.52 -12.90
N SER A 224 -2.33 11.17 -12.34
CA SER A 224 -0.95 10.68 -12.30
C SER A 224 -0.82 9.34 -11.57
N LYS A 225 0.08 8.47 -12.05
CA LYS A 225 0.49 7.25 -11.34
C LYS A 225 1.50 7.54 -10.22
N ASN A 226 2.12 8.72 -10.19
CA ASN A 226 3.13 9.15 -9.22
C ASN A 226 2.54 9.53 -7.83
N ARG A 227 1.64 8.69 -7.31
CA ARG A 227 0.81 8.96 -6.13
C ARG A 227 1.61 9.10 -4.84
N TRP A 228 2.71 8.36 -4.68
CA TRP A 228 3.54 8.45 -3.48
C TRP A 228 4.24 9.79 -3.34
N GLN A 229 4.92 10.25 -4.38
CA GLN A 229 5.61 11.53 -4.34
C GLN A 229 4.61 12.69 -4.18
N GLU A 230 3.44 12.59 -4.80
CA GLU A 230 2.36 13.56 -4.63
C GLU A 230 1.82 13.58 -3.19
N ARG A 231 1.55 12.42 -2.58
CA ARG A 231 1.14 12.34 -1.16
C ARG A 231 2.21 12.89 -0.23
N ILE A 232 3.48 12.57 -0.45
CA ILE A 232 4.58 13.06 0.38
C ILE A 232 4.69 14.59 0.30
N LYS A 233 4.56 15.18 -0.90
CA LYS A 233 4.55 16.63 -1.10
C LYS A 233 3.32 17.30 -0.46
N ALA A 234 2.19 16.60 -0.41
CA ALA A 234 0.95 17.08 0.20
C ALA A 234 0.90 16.94 1.74
N ALA A 235 1.88 16.27 2.35
CA ALA A 235 1.93 16.09 3.79
C ALA A 235 2.06 17.44 4.53
N LEU A 236 1.39 17.56 5.67
CA LEU A 236 1.33 18.81 6.45
C LEU A 236 2.70 19.29 6.91
N ASN A 237 3.64 18.37 7.07
CA ASN A 237 5.00 18.63 7.52
C ASN A 237 6.03 18.55 6.38
N PHE A 238 5.61 18.60 5.10
CA PHE A 238 6.55 18.56 3.97
C PHE A 238 7.49 19.78 3.97
N LYS A 239 6.97 20.98 4.14
CA LYS A 239 7.79 22.21 4.18
C LYS A 239 8.80 22.15 5.33
N GLY A 240 10.08 22.33 5.01
CA GLY A 240 11.18 22.27 5.98
C GLY A 240 11.61 20.84 6.36
N SER A 241 10.95 19.80 5.84
CA SER A 241 11.38 18.41 6.03
C SER A 241 12.74 18.13 5.38
N PRO A 242 13.43 17.04 5.79
CA PRO A 242 14.65 16.60 5.12
C PRO A 242 14.47 16.39 3.61
N ILE A 243 13.30 15.89 3.17
CA ILE A 243 13.03 15.65 1.76
C ILE A 243 12.80 16.96 0.98
N ALA A 244 12.07 17.93 1.54
CA ALA A 244 11.92 19.24 0.88
C ALA A 244 13.29 19.93 0.68
N ASN A 245 14.13 19.92 1.72
CA ASN A 245 15.49 20.47 1.64
C ASN A 245 16.36 19.74 0.60
N LEU A 246 16.20 18.41 0.48
CA LEU A 246 16.92 17.61 -0.52
C LEU A 246 16.49 17.97 -1.95
N LEU A 247 15.18 18.18 -2.18
CA LEU A 247 14.61 18.50 -3.49
C LEU A 247 14.89 19.94 -3.93
N GLU A 248 14.94 20.88 -2.99
CA GLU A 248 15.27 22.29 -3.25
C GLU A 248 16.77 22.54 -3.50
N GLY A 249 17.60 21.49 -3.45
CA GLY A 249 19.06 21.61 -3.58
C GLY A 249 19.72 22.28 -2.37
N ALA A 250 18.97 22.51 -1.28
CA ALA A 250 19.47 23.13 -0.05
C ALA A 250 20.45 22.22 0.73
N VAL A 251 20.64 20.99 0.25
CA VAL A 251 21.68 20.05 0.67
C VAL A 251 22.44 19.61 -0.57
N GLU A 252 23.60 20.22 -0.84
CA GLU A 252 24.55 19.64 -1.79
C GLU A 252 25.10 18.35 -1.17
N VAL A 253 24.63 17.23 -1.70
CA VAL A 253 25.14 15.90 -1.37
C VAL A 253 25.51 15.28 -2.69
N GLY A 254 26.81 15.28 -2.98
CA GLY A 254 27.39 14.32 -3.90
C GLY A 254 27.03 12.93 -3.39
N THR A 255 26.45 12.12 -4.26
CA THR A 255 26.13 10.69 -4.08
C THR A 255 25.97 10.19 -2.64
N ASP A 256 24.75 10.34 -2.11
CA ASP A 256 23.98 9.26 -1.47
C ASP A 256 24.42 8.65 -0.12
N ASN A 257 24.63 9.49 0.91
CA ASN A 257 24.58 9.02 2.31
C ASN A 257 23.32 9.55 3.05
N PRO A 258 22.28 8.71 3.25
CA PRO A 258 21.04 9.10 3.97
C PRO A 258 21.28 9.67 5.38
N LYS A 259 22.37 9.26 6.04
CA LYS A 259 22.72 9.76 7.38
C LYS A 259 23.20 11.21 7.37
N GLU A 260 23.92 11.61 6.33
CA GLU A 260 24.45 12.98 6.21
C GLU A 260 23.35 13.98 5.87
N VAL A 261 22.38 13.57 5.03
CA VAL A 261 21.17 14.36 4.73
C VAL A 261 20.39 14.62 6.02
N ALA A 262 20.14 13.57 6.82
CA ALA A 262 19.43 13.67 8.09
C ALA A 262 20.14 14.58 9.11
N ALA A 263 21.47 14.49 9.20
CA ALA A 263 22.26 15.33 10.11
C ALA A 263 22.21 16.82 9.74
N LYS A 264 22.34 17.15 8.44
CA LYS A 264 22.28 18.54 7.94
C LYS A 264 20.88 19.15 8.08
N ALA A 265 19.83 18.35 7.89
CA ALA A 265 18.44 18.81 8.08
C ALA A 265 18.13 19.20 9.54
N LYS A 266 18.67 18.45 10.52
CA LYS A 266 18.53 18.79 11.96
C LYS A 266 19.22 20.10 12.32
N GLY A 267 20.36 20.42 11.70
CA GLY A 267 21.08 21.68 11.91
C GLY A 267 20.30 22.92 11.42
N LYS A 268 19.53 22.81 10.33
CA LYS A 268 18.69 23.91 9.82
C LYS A 268 17.35 24.05 10.57
N SER A 269 16.76 22.94 11.03
CA SER A 269 15.52 22.98 11.81
C SER A 269 15.69 23.70 13.17
N ALA A 270 16.86 23.59 13.80
CA ALA A 270 17.18 24.34 15.02
C ALA A 270 17.22 25.88 14.81
N ALA A 271 17.58 26.34 13.61
CA ALA A 271 17.61 27.76 13.27
C ALA A 271 16.21 28.36 12.95
N ALA A 272 15.23 27.51 12.61
CA ALA A 272 13.85 27.94 12.37
C ALA A 272 12.96 27.91 13.63
N ALA A 273 13.37 27.16 14.66
CA ALA A 273 12.61 26.99 15.90
C ALA A 273 12.74 28.14 16.92
N THR A 274 13.61 29.12 16.67
CA THR A 274 13.83 30.27 17.57
C THR A 274 12.90 31.47 17.31
N ALA A 275 12.00 31.40 16.33
CA ALA A 275 11.13 32.53 15.97
C ALA A 275 9.65 32.41 16.40
N GLN A 276 9.23 31.31 17.03
CA GLN A 276 7.86 31.15 17.52
C GLN A 276 7.84 30.39 18.85
N GLY A 277 7.90 31.13 19.95
CA GLY A 277 7.88 30.55 21.29
C GLY A 277 7.65 31.59 22.38
N GLU A 278 6.54 32.32 22.33
CA GLU A 278 5.99 33.00 23.51
C GLU A 278 4.48 32.74 23.67
N SER A 279 4.11 32.43 24.92
CA SER A 279 2.80 32.07 25.49
C SER A 279 2.31 30.63 25.21
N SER A 280 1.89 29.81 26.18
CA SER A 280 1.55 30.06 27.58
C SER A 280 1.74 28.78 28.42
N ALA A 281 2.28 28.93 29.62
CA ALA A 281 2.08 28.02 30.77
C ALA A 281 0.69 28.35 31.38
N ASN A 282 0.02 27.60 32.26
CA ASN A 282 0.29 26.43 33.11
C ASN A 282 -1.08 25.90 33.65
N ALA A 283 -1.06 24.72 34.30
CA ALA A 283 -2.01 24.17 35.27
C ALA A 283 -3.36 23.66 34.73
N GLY A 284 -3.94 22.54 35.18
CA GLY A 284 -3.66 21.63 36.28
C GLY A 284 -4.99 20.94 36.69
N ALA A 285 -4.89 19.73 37.23
CA ALA A 285 -5.95 18.94 37.89
C ALA A 285 -6.83 17.98 37.05
N ALA A 286 -6.78 16.71 37.47
CA ALA A 286 -7.81 15.68 37.32
C ALA A 286 -8.45 15.45 38.73
N PRO A 287 -9.36 14.48 38.98
CA PRO A 287 -10.26 13.70 38.09
C PRO A 287 -11.73 13.65 38.61
N ALA A 288 -12.71 13.12 37.83
CA ALA A 288 -13.83 12.31 38.36
C ALA A 288 -14.79 11.73 37.27
N ALA A 289 -14.94 10.40 37.33
CA ALA A 289 -16.09 9.50 37.16
C ALA A 289 -17.33 9.79 36.26
N SER A 290 -17.57 8.78 35.41
CA SER A 290 -18.84 8.06 35.10
C SER A 290 -20.05 8.78 34.48
N ALA A 291 -20.43 8.36 33.26
CA ALA A 291 -21.78 7.87 32.94
C ALA A 291 -21.78 7.07 31.64
N THR A 292 -22.20 5.81 31.73
CA THR A 292 -22.60 4.95 30.61
C THR A 292 -23.93 5.45 30.02
N ALA A 293 -23.98 5.68 28.71
CA ALA A 293 -25.22 5.74 27.96
C ALA A 293 -25.03 5.07 26.59
N SER A 294 -25.87 4.07 26.35
CA SER A 294 -26.04 3.31 25.12
C SER A 294 -26.97 4.06 24.18
N ALA A 295 -26.59 4.25 22.91
CA ALA A 295 -27.53 4.43 21.80
C ALA A 295 -26.85 4.21 20.42
N ALA A 296 -27.37 3.22 19.68
CA ALA A 296 -27.70 3.15 18.25
C ALA A 296 -26.71 3.60 17.15
N PRO A 297 -26.73 2.95 15.97
CA PRO A 297 -25.65 2.99 14.98
C PRO A 297 -25.68 4.27 14.15
N ALA A 298 -24.52 4.92 14.02
CA ALA A 298 -24.31 6.02 13.09
C ALA A 298 -24.32 5.49 11.65
N GLU A 299 -25.19 6.08 10.85
CA GLU A 299 -25.21 6.03 9.38
C GLU A 299 -23.99 6.74 8.78
N ASP A 300 -23.61 6.30 7.59
CA ASP A 300 -22.76 6.97 6.60
C ASP A 300 -21.38 7.46 7.06
N ALA A 301 -20.49 6.50 7.32
CA ALA A 301 -19.06 6.70 7.10
C ALA A 301 -18.68 6.02 5.77
N GLU A 302 -18.23 6.80 4.78
CA GLU A 302 -17.56 6.27 3.59
C GLU A 302 -16.50 5.25 4.03
N PRO A 303 -16.42 4.06 3.39
CA PRO A 303 -15.42 3.07 3.77
C PRO A 303 -14.03 3.69 3.62
N PRO A 304 -13.11 3.52 4.59
CA PRO A 304 -11.74 4.05 4.52
C PRO A 304 -10.86 3.36 3.47
N PHE A 305 -11.48 2.72 2.49
CA PHE A 305 -10.86 2.03 1.38
C PHE A 305 -11.60 2.47 0.13
N ASP A 306 -11.01 3.43 -0.60
CA ASP A 306 -11.39 3.67 -1.98
C ASP A 306 -11.02 2.41 -2.77
N VAL A 307 -12.04 1.68 -3.18
CA VAL A 307 -11.90 0.32 -3.72
C VAL A 307 -11.40 0.32 -5.16
N ASP A 308 -11.25 1.52 -5.73
CA ASP A 308 -10.70 1.79 -7.05
C ASP A 308 -9.50 2.76 -6.96
N GLY A 309 -8.33 2.22 -6.57
CA GLY A 309 -7.04 2.83 -6.92
C GLY A 309 -6.24 3.48 -5.80
N ASP A 310 -6.13 2.83 -4.64
CA ASP A 310 -5.10 3.13 -3.63
C ASP A 310 -3.87 2.18 -3.71
N ASP A 311 -3.77 1.35 -4.77
CA ASP A 311 -2.49 0.76 -5.16
C ASP A 311 -1.76 1.72 -6.12
N PRO A 312 -0.75 2.47 -5.64
CA PRO A 312 0.00 3.40 -6.48
C PRO A 312 0.77 2.66 -7.59
N LEU A 313 1.03 1.37 -7.41
CA LEU A 313 1.67 0.51 -8.40
C LEU A 313 0.67 -0.17 -9.33
N ALA A 314 -0.64 0.06 -9.23
CA ALA A 314 -1.58 -0.55 -10.16
C ALA A 314 -1.23 -0.12 -11.60
N GLN A 315 -0.94 -1.09 -12.44
CA GLN A 315 -0.76 -0.89 -13.88
C GLN A 315 -1.73 -1.80 -14.61
N VAL A 316 -3.03 -1.55 -14.44
CA VAL A 316 -4.11 -1.85 -15.39
C VAL A 316 -5.25 -0.90 -15.07
#